data_AF-A0A1Y3R467-F1
#
_entry.id   AF-A0A1Y3R467-F1
#
_cell.length_a   1.000
_cell.length_b   1.000
_cell.length_c   1.000
_cell.angle_alpha   90.00
_cell.angle_beta   90.00
_cell.angle_gamma   90.00
#
_symmetry.space_group_name_H-M   'P 1'
#
loop_
_entity.id
_entity.type
_entity.pdbx_description
1 polymer ?
#
loop_
_entity_poly.entity_id
_entity_poly.type
_entity_poly.pdbx_seq_one_letter_code
_entity_poly.pdbx_strand_id
1 'polypeptide(L)'
;MRFNKQKMLSGVLATGLALSCMVGPAYATRNIKDLVNQTATEIEQQEKAMANFKDIPANAWYYDYVARMVQDGLFAGTSSTTFSPEAPMSEVQFLTVVLRKAFPTELEQYNAQYTSTWYDGAYRLGLAKGIINSSVYGSGADMNAKNITRERMTDMAIKGLEAMGEQIYSDAYGVSSRVTDLNQCTGDMRNSMIKAYTMGIIAGTTSTTVSPKQTATRAQGATVLYRFAYPDERTIPDLSAPVEKPGTDLSQPITIYEGQTRVAGESRLAREGDIFVKADGTKVVLKKGPNGVLGEGQGVAPDLGFKATPNAGKAGTVTNQERFSPGPVLGDYNLNSIGKAYNNDTYKVNPWTGEGHWDTEWTVIIDANPMPATKGTYDGQISSNGVWVWDGVLEDWDLCCNWPDTSYFQ
;
A
#
# COMPACT_ATOMS: atom_id res chain seq x y z
N MET A 1 9.36 -21.61 19.82
CA MET A 1 9.60 -20.37 19.05
C MET A 1 9.20 -19.21 19.94
N ARG A 2 10.15 -18.39 20.42
CA ARG A 2 9.85 -17.30 21.37
C ARG A 2 9.34 -16.08 20.60
N PHE A 3 8.05 -15.81 20.75
CA PHE A 3 7.30 -14.70 20.14
C PHE A 3 7.82 -13.33 20.59
N ASN A 4 8.03 -12.41 19.66
CA ASN A 4 8.44 -11.04 19.97
C ASN A 4 7.21 -10.12 20.15
N LYS A 5 6.65 -10.13 21.37
CA LYS A 5 5.44 -9.39 21.79
C LYS A 5 5.52 -7.86 21.62
N GLN A 6 6.70 -7.30 21.33
CA GLN A 6 6.90 -5.83 21.25
C GLN A 6 6.43 -5.19 19.94
N LYS A 7 6.39 -5.91 18.81
CA LYS A 7 5.97 -5.33 17.52
C LYS A 7 4.44 -5.25 17.35
N MET A 8 3.68 -6.17 17.97
CA MET A 8 2.21 -6.14 17.95
C MET A 8 1.61 -5.05 18.83
N LEU A 9 2.29 -4.66 19.92
CA LEU A 9 1.83 -3.54 20.74
C LEU A 9 1.81 -2.22 19.97
N SER A 10 2.70 -2.01 18.99
CA SER A 10 2.82 -0.73 18.27
C SER A 10 1.69 -0.47 17.28
N GLY A 11 1.18 -1.50 16.61
CA GLY A 11 0.05 -1.38 15.67
C GLY A 11 -1.29 -1.17 16.38
N VAL A 12 -1.50 -1.85 17.51
CA VAL A 12 -2.76 -1.75 18.27
C VAL A 12 -2.77 -0.57 19.27
N LEU A 13 -1.62 -0.08 19.74
CA LEU A 13 -1.60 1.20 20.48
C LEU A 13 -2.00 2.39 19.62
N ALA A 14 -1.74 2.35 18.31
CA ALA A 14 -2.10 3.44 17.40
C ALA A 14 -3.63 3.59 17.25
N THR A 15 -4.39 2.48 17.29
CA THR A 15 -5.85 2.51 17.32
C THR A 15 -6.41 2.85 18.72
N GLY A 16 -5.69 2.50 19.79
CA GLY A 16 -6.04 2.90 21.15
C GLY A 16 -5.83 4.39 21.48
N LEU A 17 -4.84 5.05 20.86
CA LEU A 17 -4.54 6.48 21.10
C LEU A 17 -5.42 7.45 20.29
N ALA A 18 -6.08 6.98 19.22
CA ALA A 18 -7.05 7.78 18.47
C ALA A 18 -8.32 8.11 19.27
N LEU A 19 -8.57 7.41 20.39
CA LEU A 19 -9.69 7.66 21.28
C LEU A 19 -9.44 8.78 22.33
N SER A 20 -8.55 9.73 22.03
CA SER A 20 -8.26 10.87 22.94
C SER A 20 -8.68 12.25 22.40
N CYS A 21 -9.23 12.33 21.18
CA CYS A 21 -9.57 13.62 20.56
C CYS A 21 -11.08 13.89 20.39
N MET A 22 -11.97 13.15 21.06
CA MET A 22 -13.42 13.46 21.04
C MET A 22 -13.89 13.89 22.43
N VAL A 23 -14.08 15.20 22.57
CA VAL A 23 -14.61 15.83 23.79
C VAL A 23 -16.13 15.60 23.84
N GLY A 24 -16.58 14.75 24.76
CA GLY A 24 -17.99 14.54 25.11
C GLY A 24 -18.12 13.67 26.37
N PRO A 25 -19.00 14.00 27.34
CA PRO A 25 -18.96 13.42 28.68
C PRO A 25 -19.68 12.07 28.72
N ALA A 26 -19.07 11.03 28.16
CA ALA A 26 -19.50 9.64 28.36
C ALA A 26 -18.37 8.63 28.07
N TYR A 27 -17.15 8.90 28.52
CA TYR A 27 -16.16 7.84 28.68
C TYR A 27 -15.84 7.73 30.15
N ALA A 28 -16.48 6.74 30.79
CA ALA A 28 -15.97 6.14 32.00
C ALA A 28 -14.47 5.89 31.79
N THR A 29 -13.64 6.33 32.74
CA THR A 29 -12.22 6.05 32.81
C THR A 29 -12.00 4.54 32.72
N ARG A 30 -11.84 3.99 31.52
CA ARG A 30 -11.44 2.59 31.34
C ARG A 30 -10.06 2.47 31.96
N ASN A 31 -9.93 1.55 32.91
CA ASN A 31 -8.65 1.28 33.53
C ASN A 31 -7.68 0.82 32.43
N ILE A 32 -6.44 1.33 32.46
CA ILE A 32 -5.38 0.90 31.53
C ILE A 32 -5.25 -0.62 31.50
N LYS A 33 -5.49 -1.30 32.64
CA LYS A 33 -5.50 -2.76 32.71
C LYS A 33 -6.60 -3.40 31.85
N ASP A 34 -7.79 -2.82 31.83
CA ASP A 34 -8.93 -3.36 31.07
C ASP A 34 -8.72 -3.15 29.57
N LEU A 35 -8.15 -2.01 29.17
CA LEU A 35 -7.73 -1.76 27.79
C LEU A 35 -6.65 -2.73 27.33
N VAL A 36 -5.60 -2.93 28.15
CA VAL A 36 -4.52 -3.89 27.85
C VAL A 36 -5.05 -5.32 27.74
N ASN A 37 -5.97 -5.73 28.63
CA ASN A 37 -6.57 -7.07 28.58
C ASN A 37 -7.48 -7.25 27.36
N GLN A 38 -8.25 -6.23 27.00
CA GLN A 38 -9.09 -6.25 25.80
C GLN A 38 -8.22 -6.37 24.55
N THR A 39 -7.19 -5.52 24.42
CA THR A 39 -6.23 -5.58 23.32
C THR A 39 -5.50 -6.93 23.25
N ALA A 40 -5.09 -7.49 24.38
CA ALA A 40 -4.45 -8.81 24.41
C ALA A 40 -5.39 -9.92 23.91
N THR A 41 -6.67 -9.83 24.25
CA THR A 41 -7.70 -10.78 23.80
C THR A 41 -7.95 -10.66 22.30
N GLU A 42 -8.01 -9.44 21.76
CA GLU A 42 -8.17 -9.18 20.33
C GLU A 42 -6.98 -9.72 19.51
N ILE A 43 -5.74 -9.51 20.01
CA ILE A 43 -4.53 -10.07 19.40
C ILE A 43 -4.56 -11.60 19.40
N GLU A 44 -4.91 -12.24 20.52
CA GLU A 44 -4.98 -13.70 20.61
C GLU A 44 -6.04 -14.28 19.65
N GLN A 45 -7.18 -13.60 19.49
CA GLN A 45 -8.20 -14.01 18.53
C GLN A 45 -7.73 -13.88 17.08
N GLN A 46 -7.03 -12.81 16.73
CA GLN A 46 -6.43 -12.65 15.40
C GLN A 46 -5.37 -13.72 15.14
N GLU A 47 -4.45 -13.96 16.08
CA GLU A 47 -3.44 -15.02 15.97
C GLU A 47 -4.09 -16.39 15.76
N LYS A 48 -5.18 -16.68 16.49
CA LYS A 48 -5.92 -17.94 16.34
C LYS A 48 -6.63 -18.05 14.99
N ALA A 49 -7.23 -16.96 14.49
CA ALA A 49 -7.85 -16.92 13.18
C ALA A 49 -6.83 -17.17 12.06
N MET A 50 -5.62 -16.64 12.23
CA MET A 50 -4.54 -16.74 11.24
C MET A 50 -3.70 -18.00 11.36
N ALA A 51 -3.64 -18.63 12.54
CA ALA A 51 -2.85 -19.85 12.79
C ALA A 51 -3.21 -21.02 11.85
N ASN A 52 -4.40 -21.01 11.25
CA ASN A 52 -4.81 -22.01 10.28
C ASN A 52 -4.15 -21.80 8.91
N PHE A 53 -3.87 -20.56 8.51
CA PHE A 53 -3.33 -20.24 7.18
C PHE A 53 -1.79 -20.31 7.17
N LYS A 54 -1.25 -21.26 6.41
CA LYS A 54 0.20 -21.48 6.32
C LYS A 54 0.92 -20.54 5.35
N ASP A 55 0.15 -19.89 4.48
CA ASP A 55 0.60 -19.03 3.39
C ASP A 55 0.49 -17.53 3.72
N ILE A 56 0.27 -17.19 5.00
CA ILE A 56 0.26 -15.80 5.47
C ILE A 56 1.33 -15.63 6.56
N PRO A 57 2.52 -15.12 6.19
CA PRO A 57 3.53 -14.75 7.16
C PRO A 57 3.03 -13.65 8.11
N ALA A 58 3.39 -13.73 9.40
CA ALA A 58 3.02 -12.72 10.40
C ALA A 58 3.58 -11.32 10.13
N ASN A 59 4.57 -11.20 9.24
CA ASN A 59 5.15 -9.94 8.79
C ASN A 59 4.66 -9.51 7.39
N ALA A 60 3.68 -10.20 6.81
CA ALA A 60 3.10 -9.79 5.53
C ALA A 60 2.35 -8.47 5.69
N TRP A 61 2.49 -7.56 4.71
CA TRP A 61 1.85 -6.24 4.73
C TRP A 61 0.31 -6.31 4.82
N TYR A 62 -0.28 -7.43 4.39
CA TYR A 62 -1.72 -7.69 4.42
C TYR A 62 -2.19 -8.48 5.64
N TYR A 63 -1.30 -8.86 6.56
CA TYR A 63 -1.63 -9.75 7.67
C TYR A 63 -2.79 -9.20 8.50
N ASP A 64 -2.69 -7.96 8.97
CA ASP A 64 -3.70 -7.37 9.87
C ASP A 64 -5.06 -7.18 9.18
N TYR A 65 -5.05 -6.79 7.91
CA TYR A 65 -6.29 -6.64 7.11
C TYR A 65 -6.99 -7.99 6.95
N VAL A 66 -6.26 -9.04 6.58
CA VAL A 66 -6.82 -10.37 6.40
C VAL A 66 -7.29 -10.95 7.73
N ALA A 67 -6.50 -10.79 8.79
CA ALA A 67 -6.83 -11.28 10.13
C ALA A 67 -8.15 -10.71 10.62
N ARG A 68 -8.34 -9.39 10.52
CA ARG A 68 -9.59 -8.77 10.94
C ARG A 68 -10.78 -9.18 10.07
N MET A 69 -10.61 -9.24 8.76
CA MET A 69 -11.68 -9.63 7.84
C MET A 69 -12.10 -11.11 8.01
N VAL A 70 -11.18 -11.99 8.38
CA VAL A 70 -11.48 -13.40 8.70
C VAL A 70 -12.18 -13.52 10.06
N GLN A 71 -11.68 -12.80 11.08
CA GLN A 71 -12.29 -12.78 12.40
C GLN A 71 -13.76 -12.34 12.35
N ASP A 72 -14.07 -11.33 11.53
CA ASP A 72 -15.42 -10.80 11.36
C ASP A 72 -16.26 -11.62 10.36
N GLY A 73 -15.74 -12.77 9.88
CA GLY A 73 -16.46 -13.70 9.01
C GLY A 73 -16.70 -13.20 7.57
N LEU A 74 -16.02 -12.11 7.19
CA LEU A 74 -16.16 -11.51 5.85
C LEU A 74 -15.36 -12.29 4.81
N PHE A 75 -14.18 -12.78 5.20
CA PHE A 75 -13.32 -13.65 4.40
C PHE A 75 -13.23 -15.07 4.94
N ALA A 76 -13.02 -16.01 4.02
CA ALA A 76 -12.65 -17.39 4.31
C ALA A 76 -11.45 -17.79 3.44
N GLY A 77 -10.71 -18.80 3.88
CA GLY A 77 -9.64 -19.39 3.09
C GLY A 77 -10.14 -20.08 1.84
N THR A 78 -9.24 -20.28 0.87
CA THR A 78 -9.48 -21.16 -0.29
C THR A 78 -9.42 -22.64 0.10
N SER A 79 -8.81 -22.94 1.24
CA SER A 79 -8.89 -24.22 1.94
C SER A 79 -8.93 -24.00 3.46
N SER A 80 -9.01 -25.09 4.23
CA SER A 80 -8.89 -25.02 5.69
C SER A 80 -7.52 -24.54 6.18
N THR A 81 -6.48 -24.57 5.32
CA THR A 81 -5.12 -24.17 5.71
C THR A 81 -4.45 -23.15 4.79
N THR A 82 -5.20 -22.58 3.84
CA THR A 82 -4.66 -21.72 2.78
C THR A 82 -5.61 -20.56 2.50
N PHE A 83 -5.07 -19.34 2.42
CA PHE A 83 -5.83 -18.15 2.06
C PHE A 83 -5.68 -17.75 0.58
N SER A 84 -4.55 -18.11 -0.02
CA SER A 84 -4.10 -17.76 -1.36
C SER A 84 -3.99 -16.24 -1.58
N PRO A 85 -3.17 -15.52 -0.80
CA PRO A 85 -3.12 -14.05 -0.82
C PRO A 85 -2.70 -13.48 -2.18
N GLU A 86 -1.76 -14.14 -2.87
CA GLU A 86 -1.26 -13.71 -4.19
C GLU A 86 -2.10 -14.24 -5.37
N ALA A 87 -3.08 -15.12 -5.11
CA ALA A 87 -3.95 -15.59 -6.18
C ALA A 87 -4.87 -14.47 -6.66
N PRO A 88 -5.21 -14.42 -7.96
CA PRO A 88 -6.21 -13.50 -8.46
C PRO A 88 -7.55 -13.68 -7.74
N MET A 89 -8.23 -12.56 -7.45
CA MET A 89 -9.57 -12.56 -6.88
C MET A 89 -10.61 -12.38 -7.99
N SER A 90 -11.69 -13.17 -8.00
CA SER A 90 -12.74 -13.00 -9.00
C SER A 90 -13.71 -11.88 -8.64
N GLU A 91 -14.39 -11.32 -9.64
CA GLU A 91 -15.39 -10.25 -9.44
C GLU A 91 -16.50 -10.67 -8.49
N VAL A 92 -16.97 -11.92 -8.60
CA VAL A 92 -18.07 -12.42 -7.76
C VAL A 92 -17.62 -12.70 -6.32
N GLN A 93 -16.35 -13.07 -6.12
CA GLN A 93 -15.78 -13.19 -4.77
C GLN A 93 -15.77 -11.82 -4.08
N PHE A 94 -15.37 -10.76 -4.78
CA PHE A 94 -15.34 -9.41 -4.21
C PHE A 94 -16.75 -8.93 -3.86
N LEU A 95 -17.70 -9.08 -4.79
CA LEU A 95 -19.11 -8.76 -4.56
C LEU A 95 -19.67 -9.50 -3.34
N THR A 96 -19.34 -10.78 -3.19
CA THR A 96 -19.82 -11.58 -2.05
C THR A 96 -19.37 -10.97 -0.72
N VAL A 97 -18.14 -10.47 -0.62
CA VAL A 97 -17.65 -9.83 0.61
C VAL A 97 -18.33 -8.48 0.85
N VAL A 98 -18.52 -7.66 -0.19
CA VAL A 98 -19.31 -6.42 -0.10
C VAL A 98 -20.69 -6.72 0.48
N LEU A 99 -21.39 -7.74 -0.05
CA LEU A 99 -22.71 -8.12 0.39
C LEU A 99 -22.73 -8.73 1.81
N ARG A 100 -21.72 -9.51 2.19
CA ARG A 100 -21.60 -10.03 3.58
C ARG A 100 -21.52 -8.90 4.59
N LYS A 101 -20.80 -7.83 4.27
CA LYS A 101 -20.69 -6.67 5.14
C LYS A 101 -21.94 -5.79 5.11
N ALA A 102 -22.49 -5.54 3.92
CA ALA A 102 -23.57 -4.58 3.72
C ALA A 102 -24.97 -5.14 4.03
N PHE A 103 -25.23 -6.40 3.69
CA PHE A 103 -26.56 -7.03 3.71
C PHE A 103 -26.48 -8.52 4.15
N PRO A 104 -25.92 -8.84 5.33
CA PRO A 104 -25.68 -10.23 5.75
C PRO A 104 -26.96 -11.08 5.78
N THR A 105 -28.05 -10.54 6.33
CA THR A 105 -29.33 -11.25 6.46
C THR A 105 -29.97 -11.52 5.10
N GLU A 106 -30.03 -10.52 4.21
CA GLU A 106 -30.56 -10.73 2.86
C GLU A 106 -29.68 -11.67 2.04
N LEU A 107 -28.35 -11.61 2.21
CA LEU A 107 -27.44 -12.53 1.53
C LEU A 107 -27.69 -13.98 1.94
N GLU A 108 -27.93 -14.23 3.24
CA GLU A 108 -28.30 -15.56 3.72
C GLU A 108 -29.62 -16.05 3.09
N GLN A 109 -30.64 -15.19 3.04
CA GLN A 109 -31.93 -15.52 2.41
C GLN A 109 -31.77 -15.84 0.92
N TYR A 110 -31.01 -15.02 0.19
CA TYR A 110 -30.75 -15.26 -1.24
C TYR A 110 -29.93 -16.52 -1.47
N ASN A 111 -28.93 -16.83 -0.63
CA ASN A 111 -28.15 -18.05 -0.73
C ASN A 111 -29.00 -19.31 -0.43
N ALA A 112 -29.97 -19.21 0.48
CA ALA A 112 -30.91 -20.31 0.74
C ALA A 112 -31.91 -20.51 -0.42
N GLN A 113 -32.29 -19.44 -1.12
CA GLN A 113 -33.23 -19.49 -2.23
C GLN A 113 -32.59 -19.91 -3.56
N TYR A 114 -31.34 -19.49 -3.82
CA TYR A 114 -30.66 -19.68 -5.10
C TYR A 114 -29.38 -20.49 -4.91
N THR A 115 -29.47 -21.80 -5.11
CA THR A 115 -28.43 -22.77 -4.73
C THR A 115 -27.74 -23.46 -5.92
N SER A 116 -28.00 -23.05 -7.16
CA SER A 116 -27.47 -23.79 -8.32
C SER A 116 -25.96 -23.66 -8.44
N THR A 117 -25.42 -22.50 -8.07
CA THR A 117 -24.00 -22.26 -7.85
C THR A 117 -23.77 -21.49 -6.56
N TRP A 118 -22.57 -21.59 -5.98
CA TRP A 118 -22.24 -20.96 -4.69
C TRP A 118 -22.39 -19.42 -4.71
N TYR A 119 -22.35 -18.80 -5.89
CA TYR A 119 -22.41 -17.35 -6.06
C TYR A 119 -23.79 -16.84 -6.51
N ASP A 120 -24.76 -17.71 -6.79
CA ASP A 120 -26.05 -17.28 -7.36
C ASP A 120 -26.79 -16.29 -6.47
N GLY A 121 -26.83 -16.56 -5.16
CA GLY A 121 -27.47 -15.69 -4.18
C GLY A 121 -26.80 -14.31 -4.15
N ALA A 122 -25.47 -14.27 -4.11
CA ALA A 122 -24.69 -13.03 -4.15
C ALA A 122 -24.91 -12.25 -5.46
N TYR A 123 -24.86 -12.90 -6.61
CA TYR A 123 -25.09 -12.26 -7.91
C TYR A 123 -26.48 -11.62 -7.98
N ARG A 124 -27.53 -12.36 -7.58
CA ARG A 124 -28.91 -11.87 -7.62
C ARG A 124 -29.17 -10.76 -6.62
N LEU A 125 -28.61 -10.85 -5.42
CA LEU A 125 -28.71 -9.77 -4.43
C LEU A 125 -27.96 -8.52 -4.90
N GLY A 126 -26.78 -8.68 -5.50
CA GLY A 126 -26.02 -7.58 -6.08
C GLY A 126 -26.79 -6.83 -7.17
N LEU A 127 -27.52 -7.55 -8.03
CA LEU A 127 -28.44 -6.95 -9.00
C LEU A 127 -29.61 -6.22 -8.30
N ALA A 128 -30.23 -6.86 -7.31
CA ALA A 128 -31.38 -6.30 -6.59
C ALA A 128 -31.05 -5.02 -5.81
N LYS A 129 -29.83 -4.93 -5.25
CA LYS A 129 -29.32 -3.75 -4.53
C LYS A 129 -28.72 -2.70 -5.47
N GLY A 130 -28.66 -2.95 -6.78
CA GLY A 130 -28.06 -2.03 -7.76
C GLY A 130 -26.54 -1.90 -7.67
N ILE A 131 -25.86 -2.78 -6.94
CA ILE A 131 -24.39 -2.79 -6.82
C ILE A 131 -23.74 -3.21 -8.13
N ILE A 132 -24.38 -4.13 -8.84
CA ILE A 132 -23.99 -4.58 -10.18
C ILE A 132 -25.16 -4.47 -11.14
N ASN A 133 -24.86 -4.47 -12.43
CA ASN A 133 -25.85 -4.62 -13.50
C ASN A 133 -25.32 -5.62 -14.55
N SER A 134 -26.23 -6.35 -15.20
CA SER A 134 -25.87 -7.41 -16.13
C SER A 134 -25.28 -6.89 -17.46
N SER A 135 -25.56 -5.65 -17.87
CA SER A 135 -24.97 -5.09 -19.10
C SER A 135 -23.47 -4.77 -18.95
N VAL A 136 -23.01 -4.46 -17.74
CA VAL A 136 -21.62 -4.16 -17.41
C VAL A 136 -20.86 -5.39 -16.90
N TYR A 137 -21.49 -6.20 -16.05
CA TYR A 137 -20.83 -7.32 -15.38
C TYR A 137 -21.08 -8.69 -16.05
N GLY A 138 -22.05 -8.79 -16.96
CA GLY A 138 -22.45 -10.06 -17.54
C GLY A 138 -23.21 -10.93 -16.55
N SER A 139 -23.17 -12.24 -16.76
CA SER A 139 -23.78 -13.25 -15.88
C SER A 139 -22.93 -13.52 -14.63
N GLY A 140 -23.52 -14.21 -13.64
CA GLY A 140 -22.75 -14.67 -12.48
C GLY A 140 -21.59 -15.61 -12.85
N ALA A 141 -21.72 -16.40 -13.93
CA ALA A 141 -20.63 -17.22 -14.45
C ALA A 141 -19.49 -16.37 -15.03
N ASP A 142 -19.82 -15.28 -15.73
CA ASP A 142 -18.82 -14.34 -16.25
C ASP A 142 -18.03 -13.68 -15.10
N MET A 143 -18.75 -13.22 -14.07
CA MET A 143 -18.13 -12.62 -12.88
C MET A 143 -17.29 -13.62 -12.06
N ASN A 144 -17.67 -14.89 -12.07
CA ASN A 144 -16.88 -15.94 -11.41
C ASN A 144 -15.58 -16.25 -12.17
N ALA A 145 -15.62 -16.18 -13.50
CA ALA A 145 -14.46 -16.45 -14.36
C ALA A 145 -13.50 -15.25 -14.50
N LYS A 146 -13.99 -14.02 -14.34
CA LYS A 146 -13.19 -12.80 -14.49
C LYS A 146 -12.51 -12.40 -13.19
N ASN A 147 -11.21 -12.10 -13.28
CA ASN A 147 -10.45 -11.48 -12.20
C ASN A 147 -10.89 -10.03 -12.03
N ILE A 148 -11.03 -9.58 -10.79
CA ILE A 148 -11.47 -8.22 -10.51
C ILE A 148 -10.38 -7.20 -10.81
N THR A 149 -10.74 -6.16 -11.55
CA THR A 149 -9.89 -5.00 -11.81
C THR A 149 -10.09 -3.92 -10.77
N ARG A 150 -9.14 -3.01 -10.66
CA ARG A 150 -9.19 -1.90 -9.70
C ARG A 150 -10.40 -1.00 -9.89
N GLU A 151 -10.79 -0.67 -11.12
CA GLU A 151 -12.02 0.09 -11.38
C GLU A 151 -13.29 -0.66 -10.91
N ARG A 152 -13.35 -1.98 -11.10
CA ARG A 152 -14.50 -2.81 -10.68
C ARG A 152 -14.56 -2.96 -9.16
N MET A 153 -13.41 -3.04 -8.47
CA MET A 153 -13.37 -2.95 -7.02
C MET A 153 -13.99 -1.65 -6.53
N THR A 154 -13.60 -0.51 -7.11
CA THR A 154 -14.14 0.79 -6.71
C THR A 154 -15.63 0.94 -7.03
N ASP A 155 -16.08 0.42 -8.17
CA ASP A 155 -17.49 0.48 -8.55
C ASP A 155 -18.38 -0.31 -7.59
N MET A 156 -18.02 -1.56 -7.29
CA MET A 156 -18.76 -2.38 -6.34
C MET A 156 -18.71 -1.82 -4.92
N ALA A 157 -17.55 -1.32 -4.48
CA ALA A 157 -17.42 -0.74 -3.14
C ALA A 157 -18.28 0.53 -2.99
N ILE A 158 -18.19 1.48 -3.93
CA ILE A 158 -18.97 2.73 -3.88
C ILE A 158 -20.46 2.46 -3.97
N LYS A 159 -20.91 1.62 -4.91
CA LYS A 159 -22.34 1.29 -4.99
C LYS A 159 -22.82 0.49 -3.79
N GLY A 160 -21.95 -0.32 -3.17
CA GLY A 160 -22.22 -0.97 -1.89
C GLY A 160 -22.48 0.04 -0.78
N LEU A 161 -21.64 1.07 -0.67
CA LEU A 161 -21.81 2.16 0.31
C LEU A 161 -23.07 2.99 0.02
N GLU A 162 -23.35 3.31 -1.25
CA GLU A 162 -24.56 4.00 -1.67
C GLU A 162 -25.83 3.18 -1.31
N ALA A 163 -25.80 1.87 -1.54
CA ALA A 163 -26.90 0.98 -1.18
C ALA A 163 -27.08 0.84 0.35
N MET A 164 -26.02 1.04 1.14
CA MET A 164 -26.08 1.14 2.61
C MET A 164 -26.59 2.50 3.10
N GLY A 165 -26.73 3.48 2.20
CA GLY A 165 -27.10 4.85 2.55
C GLY A 165 -25.97 5.67 3.16
N GLU A 166 -24.71 5.24 2.99
CA GLU A 166 -23.56 6.01 3.48
C GLU A 166 -23.36 7.29 2.66
N GLN A 167 -22.97 8.37 3.33
CA GLN A 167 -22.67 9.63 2.66
C GLN A 167 -21.38 9.50 1.83
N ILE A 168 -21.50 9.77 0.52
CA ILE A 168 -20.39 9.69 -0.44
C ILE A 168 -19.90 11.09 -0.81
N TYR A 169 -18.57 11.27 -0.84
CA TYR A 169 -17.92 12.52 -1.22
C TYR A 169 -17.41 12.44 -2.66
N SER A 170 -17.79 13.41 -3.51
CA SER A 170 -17.72 13.25 -4.97
C SER A 170 -16.43 13.73 -5.65
N ASP A 171 -15.66 14.65 -5.06
CA ASP A 171 -14.27 15.02 -5.46
C ASP A 171 -13.74 16.11 -4.51
N ALA A 172 -13.53 15.79 -3.24
CA ALA A 172 -13.24 16.80 -2.22
C ALA A 172 -11.82 17.43 -2.34
N TYR A 173 -10.99 17.02 -3.30
CA TYR A 173 -9.55 17.34 -3.29
C TYR A 173 -8.90 17.47 -4.68
N GLY A 174 -9.67 17.58 -5.76
CA GLY A 174 -9.12 17.72 -7.12
C GLY A 174 -8.44 16.45 -7.60
N VAL A 175 -8.96 15.28 -7.23
CA VAL A 175 -8.44 13.96 -7.65
C VAL A 175 -8.37 13.89 -9.18
N SER A 176 -9.40 14.43 -9.82
CA SER A 176 -9.55 14.48 -11.28
C SER A 176 -8.37 15.15 -12.02
N SER A 177 -7.66 16.07 -11.39
CA SER A 177 -6.52 16.78 -11.99
C SER A 177 -5.15 16.18 -11.65
N ARG A 178 -5.08 15.35 -10.60
CA ARG A 178 -3.82 14.73 -10.12
C ARG A 178 -3.62 13.31 -10.62
N VAL A 179 -4.71 12.56 -10.78
CA VAL A 179 -4.65 11.19 -11.27
C VAL A 179 -4.78 11.18 -12.79
N THR A 180 -3.64 10.97 -13.46
CA THR A 180 -3.46 11.15 -14.89
C THR A 180 -4.12 10.07 -15.75
N ASP A 181 -4.38 8.89 -15.19
CA ASP A 181 -4.95 7.74 -15.91
C ASP A 181 -6.43 7.47 -15.61
N LEU A 182 -7.14 8.41 -14.96
CA LEU A 182 -8.60 8.31 -14.75
C LEU A 182 -9.37 8.21 -16.07
N ASN A 183 -8.81 8.67 -17.19
CA ASN A 183 -9.42 8.55 -18.52
C ASN A 183 -9.44 7.10 -19.03
N GLN A 184 -8.70 6.19 -18.41
CA GLN A 184 -8.74 4.76 -18.73
C GLN A 184 -9.88 4.03 -18.00
N CYS A 185 -10.56 4.66 -17.03
CA CYS A 185 -11.73 4.09 -16.37
C CYS A 185 -12.91 3.96 -17.33
N THR A 186 -13.66 2.86 -17.25
CA THR A 186 -14.85 2.66 -18.10
C THR A 186 -16.07 3.40 -17.57
N GLY A 187 -16.61 4.33 -18.35
CA GLY A 187 -17.92 4.97 -18.12
C GLY A 187 -18.09 5.48 -16.68
N ASP A 188 -19.17 5.05 -16.02
CA ASP A 188 -19.50 5.45 -14.65
C ASP A 188 -18.47 5.01 -13.60
N MET A 189 -17.65 3.99 -13.89
CA MET A 189 -16.61 3.53 -12.96
C MET A 189 -15.53 4.60 -12.73
N ARG A 190 -15.38 5.57 -13.64
CA ARG A 190 -14.53 6.75 -13.40
C ARG A 190 -14.97 7.52 -12.16
N ASN A 191 -16.28 7.74 -12.02
CA ASN A 191 -16.84 8.46 -10.87
C ASN A 191 -16.67 7.64 -9.59
N SER A 192 -16.90 6.32 -9.67
CA SER A 192 -16.65 5.40 -8.55
C SER A 192 -15.18 5.39 -8.12
N MET A 193 -14.24 5.43 -9.07
CA MET A 193 -12.81 5.52 -8.78
C MET A 193 -12.46 6.83 -8.05
N ILE A 194 -12.95 7.97 -8.54
CA ILE A 194 -12.73 9.28 -7.89
C ILE A 194 -13.27 9.28 -6.46
N LYS A 195 -14.50 8.80 -6.25
CA LYS A 195 -15.12 8.69 -4.93
C LYS A 195 -14.32 7.76 -4.02
N ALA A 196 -13.96 6.57 -4.48
CA ALA A 196 -13.23 5.58 -3.68
C ALA A 196 -11.84 6.10 -3.28
N TYR A 197 -11.16 6.80 -4.19
CA TYR A 197 -9.88 7.43 -3.93
C TYR A 197 -10.02 8.57 -2.91
N THR A 198 -11.01 9.46 -3.11
CA THR A 198 -11.35 10.57 -2.20
C THR A 198 -11.64 10.06 -0.79
N MET A 199 -12.35 8.94 -0.69
CA MET A 199 -12.74 8.34 0.58
C MET A 199 -11.64 7.47 1.19
N GLY A 200 -10.47 7.33 0.57
CA GLY A 200 -9.40 6.48 1.11
C GLY A 200 -9.73 4.99 1.14
N ILE A 201 -10.66 4.54 0.29
CA ILE A 201 -11.03 3.13 0.13
C ILE A 201 -9.98 2.41 -0.73
N ILE A 202 -9.47 3.11 -1.75
CA ILE A 202 -8.40 2.63 -2.61
C ILE A 202 -7.24 3.65 -2.64
N ALA A 203 -6.01 3.15 -2.65
CA ALA A 203 -4.80 3.96 -2.84
C ALA A 203 -4.34 3.90 -4.30
N GLY A 204 -3.54 4.86 -4.76
CA GLY A 204 -2.93 4.86 -6.09
C GLY A 204 -1.97 3.69 -6.31
N THR A 205 -1.64 3.38 -7.56
CA THR A 205 -0.52 2.49 -7.91
C THR A 205 0.79 3.26 -8.00
N THR A 206 0.70 4.54 -8.34
CA THR A 206 1.75 5.54 -8.14
C THR A 206 1.10 6.79 -7.56
N SER A 207 1.87 7.85 -7.42
CA SER A 207 1.36 9.16 -7.03
C SER A 207 0.37 9.80 -7.98
N THR A 208 0.42 9.45 -9.26
CA THR A 208 -0.46 10.05 -10.29
C THR A 208 -1.27 9.02 -11.04
N THR A 209 -1.17 7.73 -10.70
CA THR A 209 -1.90 6.66 -11.41
C THR A 209 -2.69 5.78 -10.47
N VAL A 210 -3.83 5.29 -10.95
CA VAL A 210 -4.67 4.30 -10.26
C VAL A 210 -4.77 2.97 -11.00
N SER A 211 -4.19 2.86 -12.20
CA SER A 211 -4.12 1.65 -13.04
C SER A 211 -5.45 0.90 -13.12
N PRO A 212 -6.53 1.52 -13.65
CA PRO A 212 -7.90 1.04 -13.47
C PRO A 212 -8.15 -0.37 -14.03
N LYS A 213 -7.40 -0.78 -15.05
CA LYS A 213 -7.51 -2.10 -15.69
C LYS A 213 -6.67 -3.19 -15.04
N GLN A 214 -5.77 -2.84 -14.12
CA GLN A 214 -4.94 -3.82 -13.44
C GLN A 214 -5.83 -4.71 -12.55
N THR A 215 -5.59 -6.02 -12.60
CA THR A 215 -6.25 -7.01 -11.75
C THR A 215 -5.67 -7.00 -10.34
N ALA A 216 -6.46 -7.43 -9.37
CA ALA A 216 -6.03 -7.49 -7.97
C ALA A 216 -5.84 -8.93 -7.47
N THR A 217 -4.82 -9.12 -6.64
CA THR A 217 -4.69 -10.33 -5.83
C THR A 217 -5.73 -10.36 -4.72
N ARG A 218 -5.99 -11.52 -4.10
CA ARG A 218 -6.89 -11.65 -2.95
C ARG A 218 -6.46 -10.78 -1.77
N ALA A 219 -5.17 -10.61 -1.52
CA ALA A 219 -4.67 -9.72 -0.48
C ALA A 219 -4.98 -8.24 -0.77
N GLN A 220 -4.78 -7.81 -2.02
CA GLN A 220 -5.13 -6.45 -2.46
C GLN A 220 -6.64 -6.21 -2.37
N GLY A 221 -7.45 -7.16 -2.84
CA GLY A 221 -8.91 -7.10 -2.72
C GLY A 221 -9.38 -7.05 -1.26
N ALA A 222 -8.78 -7.87 -0.38
CA ALA A 222 -9.08 -7.86 1.06
C ALA A 222 -8.76 -6.50 1.70
N THR A 223 -7.69 -5.84 1.28
CA THR A 223 -7.31 -4.52 1.80
C THR A 223 -8.30 -3.43 1.40
N VAL A 224 -8.79 -3.45 0.15
CA VAL A 224 -9.84 -2.52 -0.30
C VAL A 224 -11.15 -2.80 0.44
N LEU A 225 -11.51 -4.07 0.60
CA LEU A 225 -12.72 -4.49 1.33
C LEU A 225 -12.65 -4.18 2.83
N TYR A 226 -11.47 -4.21 3.42
CA TYR A 226 -11.23 -3.76 4.80
C TYR A 226 -11.57 -2.26 4.94
N ARG A 227 -11.03 -1.41 4.07
CA ARG A 227 -11.33 0.04 4.09
C ARG A 227 -12.78 0.37 3.71
N PHE A 228 -13.42 -0.47 2.91
CA PHE A 228 -14.87 -0.43 2.70
C PHE A 228 -15.61 -0.74 4.00
N ALA A 229 -15.23 -1.80 4.72
CA ALA A 229 -15.92 -2.31 5.90
C ALA A 229 -15.71 -1.48 7.18
N TYR A 230 -14.59 -0.76 7.29
CA TYR A 230 -14.22 0.04 8.46
C TYR A 230 -13.88 1.48 8.04
N PRO A 231 -14.86 2.40 8.08
CA PRO A 231 -14.65 3.79 7.67
C PRO A 231 -13.53 4.52 8.42
N ASP A 232 -13.38 4.25 9.72
CA ASP A 232 -12.35 4.87 10.57
C ASP A 232 -10.92 4.42 10.20
N GLU A 233 -10.80 3.34 9.43
CA GLU A 233 -9.54 2.76 8.97
C GLU A 233 -9.18 3.18 7.54
N ARG A 234 -10.02 4.01 6.92
CA ARG A 234 -9.76 4.54 5.58
C ARG A 234 -8.54 5.44 5.62
N THR A 235 -7.60 5.16 4.73
CA THR A 235 -6.42 6.01 4.57
C THR A 235 -6.77 7.12 3.60
N ILE A 236 -7.30 8.24 4.11
CA ILE A 236 -7.62 9.40 3.28
C ILE A 236 -6.32 9.93 2.68
N PRO A 237 -6.17 9.96 1.35
CA PRO A 237 -4.97 10.51 0.72
C PRO A 237 -4.77 11.96 1.15
N ASP A 238 -3.58 12.30 1.68
CA ASP A 238 -3.24 13.69 2.00
C ASP A 238 -2.92 14.44 0.70
N LEU A 239 -3.99 14.90 0.05
CA LEU A 239 -3.93 15.67 -1.19
C LEU A 239 -3.80 17.18 -0.92
N SER A 240 -3.43 17.59 0.30
CA SER A 240 -2.92 18.95 0.48
C SER A 240 -1.74 19.15 -0.48
N ALA A 241 -1.63 20.33 -1.08
CA ALA A 241 -0.58 20.56 -2.06
C ALA A 241 0.80 20.44 -1.37
N PRO A 242 1.74 19.61 -1.86
CA PRO A 242 3.15 20.02 -1.85
C PRO A 242 3.23 21.29 -2.72
N VAL A 243 3.86 22.40 -2.35
CA VAL A 243 5.25 22.50 -1.89
C VAL A 243 5.38 23.80 -1.10
N GLU A 244 5.48 23.74 0.23
CA GLU A 244 6.45 24.63 0.86
C GLU A 244 7.82 24.02 0.61
N LYS A 245 8.79 24.85 0.18
CA LYS A 245 10.19 24.41 0.13
C LYS A 245 10.59 23.87 1.52
N PRO A 246 11.53 22.93 1.62
CA PRO A 246 12.24 22.63 2.85
C PRO A 246 12.55 23.95 3.56
N GLY A 247 12.26 24.03 4.86
CA GLY A 247 12.65 25.19 5.64
C GLY A 247 14.13 25.51 5.41
N THR A 248 14.46 26.80 5.28
CA THR A 248 15.85 27.25 5.05
C THR A 248 16.74 26.96 6.26
N ASP A 249 16.15 26.62 7.41
CA ASP A 249 16.85 26.13 8.59
C ASP A 249 17.20 24.63 8.44
N LEU A 250 18.37 24.36 7.86
CA LEU A 250 18.89 23.01 7.68
C LEU A 250 19.33 22.33 8.99
N SER A 251 19.25 23.04 10.14
CA SER A 251 19.50 22.47 11.47
C SER A 251 18.34 21.61 11.96
N GLN A 252 17.11 21.86 11.49
CA GLN A 252 15.92 21.09 11.84
C GLN A 252 15.65 19.95 10.83
N PRO A 253 14.75 19.00 11.17
CA PRO A 253 14.18 18.10 10.18
C PRO A 253 13.53 18.88 9.03
N ILE A 254 13.76 18.43 7.80
CA ILE A 254 13.15 19.01 6.60
C ILE A 254 12.04 18.12 6.06
N THR A 255 11.10 18.72 5.34
CA THR A 255 10.10 17.99 4.54
C THR A 255 10.59 17.87 3.10
N ILE A 256 10.65 16.65 2.58
CA ILE A 256 11.05 16.28 1.22
C ILE A 256 9.81 15.74 0.53
N TYR A 257 9.50 16.21 -0.66
CA TYR A 257 8.38 15.69 -1.44
C TYR A 257 8.89 14.80 -2.57
N GLU A 258 8.19 13.70 -2.85
CA GLU A 258 8.51 12.84 -3.99
C GLU A 258 8.44 13.62 -5.31
N GLY A 259 9.45 13.43 -6.17
CA GLY A 259 9.61 14.19 -7.42
C GLY A 259 10.10 15.63 -7.24
N GLN A 260 10.34 16.08 -6.01
CA GLN A 260 10.85 17.42 -5.75
C GLN A 260 12.31 17.58 -6.20
N THR A 261 12.60 18.68 -6.89
CA THR A 261 13.99 19.12 -7.07
C THR A 261 14.47 19.93 -5.86
N ARG A 262 15.60 19.53 -5.26
CA ARG A 262 16.19 20.19 -4.08
C ARG A 262 17.60 20.68 -4.41
N VAL A 263 17.90 21.96 -4.19
CA VAL A 263 19.21 22.55 -4.58
C VAL A 263 20.13 22.68 -3.37
N ALA A 264 21.40 22.28 -3.53
CA ALA A 264 22.42 22.46 -2.50
C ALA A 264 22.56 23.94 -2.09
N GLY A 265 22.59 24.19 -0.78
CA GLY A 265 22.59 25.54 -0.19
C GLY A 265 21.20 26.04 0.22
N GLU A 266 20.13 25.61 -0.46
CA GLU A 266 18.74 25.76 0.00
C GLU A 266 18.22 24.48 0.67
N SER A 267 18.93 23.37 0.48
CA SER A 267 18.61 22.05 1.01
C SER A 267 19.89 21.23 1.20
N ARG A 268 19.71 20.00 1.68
CA ARG A 268 20.76 19.00 1.93
C ARG A 268 20.23 17.60 1.60
N LEU A 269 21.13 16.62 1.48
CA LEU A 269 20.73 15.22 1.46
C LEU A 269 19.91 14.86 2.70
N ALA A 270 19.07 13.84 2.53
CA ALA A 270 18.18 13.39 3.57
C ALA A 270 18.96 12.81 4.76
N ARG A 271 18.42 12.99 5.97
CA ARG A 271 18.94 12.38 7.19
C ARG A 271 17.80 11.84 8.05
N GLU A 272 18.15 11.08 9.06
CA GLU A 272 17.20 10.56 10.04
C GLU A 272 16.43 11.70 10.72
N GLY A 273 15.12 11.52 10.83
CA GLY A 273 14.17 12.51 11.34
C GLY A 273 13.52 13.39 10.28
N ASP A 274 14.08 13.52 9.08
CA ASP A 274 13.43 14.23 7.97
C ASP A 274 12.11 13.55 7.58
N ILE A 275 11.18 14.31 7.01
CA ILE A 275 9.86 13.82 6.59
C ILE A 275 9.85 13.70 5.08
N PHE A 276 9.74 12.48 4.55
CA PHE A 276 9.46 12.25 3.14
C PHE A 276 7.96 12.15 2.91
N VAL A 277 7.43 13.00 2.05
CA VAL A 277 6.03 12.99 1.63
C VAL A 277 6.00 12.33 0.26
N LYS A 278 5.51 11.09 0.21
CA LYS A 278 5.22 10.41 -1.05
C LYS A 278 4.20 11.22 -1.83
N ALA A 279 4.16 11.06 -3.14
CA ALA A 279 3.29 11.90 -3.95
C ALA A 279 1.81 11.48 -3.87
N ASP A 280 1.48 10.40 -3.13
CA ASP A 280 0.12 10.11 -2.62
C ASP A 280 -0.25 10.86 -1.31
N GLY A 281 0.68 11.65 -0.76
CA GLY A 281 0.54 12.38 0.50
C GLY A 281 1.05 11.66 1.74
N THR A 282 1.42 10.38 1.64
CA THR A 282 1.91 9.59 2.77
C THR A 282 3.18 10.20 3.34
N LYS A 283 3.15 10.53 4.63
CA LYS A 283 4.31 11.09 5.36
C LYS A 283 5.10 9.96 6.01
N VAL A 284 6.38 9.89 5.67
CA VAL A 284 7.34 8.93 6.18
C VAL A 284 8.42 9.68 6.93
N VAL A 285 8.49 9.52 8.25
CA VAL A 285 9.66 9.99 9.00
C VAL A 285 10.83 9.05 8.69
N LEU A 286 11.89 9.59 8.09
CA LEU A 286 13.06 8.83 7.70
C LEU A 286 13.80 8.32 8.94
N LYS A 287 14.14 7.04 8.92
CA LYS A 287 14.91 6.35 9.97
C LYS A 287 15.90 5.40 9.33
N LYS A 288 16.89 4.98 10.12
CA LYS A 288 17.76 3.89 9.69
C LYS A 288 17.03 2.55 9.80
N GLY A 289 17.10 1.75 8.76
CA GLY A 289 16.59 0.38 8.75
C GLY A 289 17.50 -0.59 9.49
N PRO A 290 17.19 -1.90 9.44
CA PRO A 290 17.92 -2.94 10.17
C PRO A 290 19.44 -2.96 9.93
N ASN A 291 19.89 -2.52 8.75
CA ASN A 291 21.29 -2.54 8.36
C ASN A 291 21.97 -1.17 8.44
N GLY A 292 21.31 -0.20 9.09
CA GLY A 292 21.86 1.14 9.32
C GLY A 292 21.74 2.08 8.12
N VAL A 293 21.07 1.65 7.05
CA VAL A 293 20.80 2.45 5.85
C VAL A 293 19.55 3.32 6.07
N LEU A 294 19.63 4.61 5.73
CA LEU A 294 18.51 5.54 5.86
C LEU A 294 17.42 5.19 4.84
N GLY A 295 16.17 5.10 5.26
CA GLY A 295 15.06 4.82 4.34
C GLY A 295 14.88 3.33 4.01
N GLU A 296 15.75 2.44 4.52
CA GLU A 296 15.67 1.00 4.25
C GLU A 296 14.34 0.41 4.74
N GLY A 297 13.62 -0.25 3.83
CA GLY A 297 12.29 -0.83 4.04
C GLY A 297 11.19 0.21 4.21
N GLN A 298 11.43 1.49 3.91
CA GLN A 298 10.43 2.55 4.03
C GLN A 298 9.72 2.88 2.69
N GLY A 299 10.20 2.30 1.58
CA GLY A 299 9.60 2.48 0.25
C GLY A 299 9.60 3.93 -0.20
N VAL A 300 10.72 4.63 0.00
CA VAL A 300 10.94 6.03 -0.37
C VAL A 300 12.31 6.21 -1.01
N ALA A 301 12.45 7.21 -1.87
CA ALA A 301 13.69 7.56 -2.56
C ALA A 301 14.11 9.00 -2.20
N PRO A 302 14.58 9.23 -0.97
CA PRO A 302 14.66 10.58 -0.41
C PRO A 302 15.70 11.49 -1.05
N ASP A 303 16.73 10.93 -1.69
CA ASP A 303 17.79 11.72 -2.35
C ASP A 303 17.57 11.92 -3.85
N LEU A 304 16.56 11.27 -4.45
CA LEU A 304 16.20 11.47 -5.85
C LEU A 304 15.82 12.94 -6.12
N GLY A 305 16.36 13.53 -7.20
CA GLY A 305 16.11 14.92 -7.55
C GLY A 305 16.94 15.96 -6.77
N PHE A 306 17.84 15.52 -5.88
CA PHE A 306 18.81 16.41 -5.26
C PHE A 306 19.81 16.94 -6.29
N LYS A 307 20.03 18.25 -6.31
CA LYS A 307 20.89 18.96 -7.27
C LYS A 307 22.03 19.63 -6.54
N ALA A 308 23.26 19.27 -6.90
CA ALA A 308 24.46 19.88 -6.39
C ALA A 308 25.24 20.59 -7.50
N THR A 309 25.57 21.85 -7.25
CA THR A 309 26.52 22.63 -8.05
C THR A 309 27.84 22.74 -7.31
N PRO A 310 28.96 22.24 -7.86
CA PRO A 310 30.26 22.63 -7.35
C PRO A 310 30.47 24.13 -7.60
N ASN A 311 31.22 24.80 -6.74
CA ASN A 311 31.74 26.14 -7.06
C ASN A 311 32.53 26.03 -8.38
N ALA A 312 32.05 26.71 -9.42
CA ALA A 312 32.63 26.81 -10.77
C ALA A 312 32.36 25.67 -11.81
N GLY A 313 31.25 24.91 -11.77
CA GLY A 313 30.98 23.86 -12.78
C GLY A 313 29.52 23.53 -13.13
N LYS A 314 29.31 22.55 -14.03
CA LYS A 314 27.99 22.01 -14.41
C LYS A 314 27.31 21.34 -13.21
N ALA A 315 26.02 21.59 -13.02
CA ALA A 315 25.24 20.99 -11.95
C ALA A 315 25.03 19.49 -12.19
N GLY A 316 25.25 18.67 -11.16
CA GLY A 316 24.78 17.28 -11.13
C GLY A 316 23.40 17.22 -10.48
N THR A 317 22.48 16.43 -11.03
CA THR A 317 21.21 16.06 -10.40
C THR A 317 21.24 14.57 -10.11
N VAL A 318 20.80 14.15 -8.92
CA VAL A 318 20.61 12.75 -8.58
C VAL A 318 19.42 12.23 -9.39
N THR A 319 19.69 11.37 -10.35
CA THR A 319 18.73 10.74 -11.25
C THR A 319 18.81 9.23 -11.08
N ASN A 320 17.71 8.54 -11.36
CA ASN A 320 17.66 7.08 -11.25
C ASN A 320 18.60 6.44 -12.29
N GLN A 321 19.42 5.48 -11.86
CA GLN A 321 20.38 4.73 -12.69
C GLN A 321 21.53 5.54 -13.31
N GLU A 322 21.60 6.85 -13.09
CA GLU A 322 22.72 7.63 -13.61
C GLU A 322 23.74 7.91 -12.50
N ARG A 323 25.01 7.87 -12.90
CA ARG A 323 26.12 8.15 -12.00
C ARG A 323 26.07 9.61 -11.56
N PHE A 324 26.05 9.83 -10.26
CA PHE A 324 26.09 11.17 -9.71
C PHE A 324 27.54 11.62 -9.47
N SER A 325 27.95 12.69 -10.17
CA SER A 325 29.28 13.28 -10.04
C SER A 325 29.18 14.81 -9.99
N PRO A 326 28.81 15.39 -8.82
CA PRO A 326 29.01 16.81 -8.62
C PRO A 326 30.52 17.03 -8.56
N GLY A 327 31.04 18.03 -9.26
CA GLY A 327 32.47 18.37 -9.19
C GLY A 327 32.98 18.60 -7.75
N PRO A 328 34.27 18.86 -7.55
CA PRO A 328 34.99 18.65 -6.27
C PRO A 328 34.62 19.58 -5.08
N VAL A 329 33.44 20.22 -5.06
CA VAL A 329 33.09 21.25 -4.08
C VAL A 329 31.72 21.03 -3.45
N LEU A 330 31.55 19.91 -2.76
CA LEU A 330 30.60 19.80 -1.66
C LEU A 330 31.47 19.52 -0.41
N GLY A 331 31.34 20.33 0.64
CA GLY A 331 32.15 20.24 1.87
C GLY A 331 31.85 18.98 2.70
N ASP A 332 31.66 19.11 4.03
CA ASP A 332 31.39 18.00 4.97
C ASP A 332 30.08 17.22 4.70
N TYR A 333 29.37 17.50 3.60
CA TYR A 333 28.12 16.89 3.17
C TYR A 333 28.32 15.75 2.16
N ASN A 334 29.44 15.04 2.22
CA ASN A 334 29.83 14.05 1.21
C ASN A 334 29.45 12.61 1.55
N LEU A 335 28.91 12.34 2.74
CA LEU A 335 28.68 10.98 3.19
C LEU A 335 27.22 10.57 3.00
N ASN A 336 27.00 9.40 2.41
CA ASN A 336 25.73 8.70 2.45
C ASN A 336 25.42 8.19 3.88
N SER A 337 24.30 7.50 4.06
CA SER A 337 23.83 7.11 5.40
C SER A 337 24.74 6.13 6.15
N ILE A 338 25.64 5.46 5.42
CA ILE A 338 26.65 4.51 5.93
C ILE A 338 28.06 5.13 6.05
N GLY A 339 28.20 6.45 5.90
CA GLY A 339 29.49 7.14 6.09
C GLY A 339 30.45 7.00 4.91
N LYS A 340 29.97 6.65 3.72
CA LYS A 340 30.76 6.53 2.48
C LYS A 340 30.50 7.70 1.55
N ALA A 341 31.52 8.10 0.79
CA ALA A 341 31.37 9.17 -0.17
C ALA A 341 30.41 8.76 -1.30
N TYR A 342 29.32 9.49 -1.53
CA TYR A 342 28.42 9.24 -2.68
C TYR A 342 28.96 9.83 -3.99
N ASN A 343 30.03 10.63 -3.94
CA ASN A 343 30.66 11.14 -5.15
C ASN A 343 31.12 9.95 -5.98
N ASN A 344 30.67 9.88 -7.24
CA ASN A 344 30.96 8.80 -8.18
C ASN A 344 30.13 7.52 -7.93
N ASP A 345 29.06 7.61 -7.14
CA ASP A 345 28.08 6.55 -6.87
C ASP A 345 26.81 6.71 -7.73
N THR A 346 26.05 5.62 -7.91
CA THR A 346 24.79 5.60 -8.68
C THR A 346 23.62 5.51 -7.72
N TYR A 347 22.60 6.34 -7.92
CA TYR A 347 21.37 6.24 -7.15
C TYR A 347 20.36 5.37 -7.90
N LYS A 348 19.84 4.33 -7.23
CA LYS A 348 18.94 3.35 -7.85
C LYS A 348 17.64 3.29 -7.08
N VAL A 349 16.52 3.35 -7.81
CA VAL A 349 15.17 3.25 -7.26
C VAL A 349 14.58 1.92 -7.69
N ASN A 350 14.08 1.15 -6.73
CA ASN A 350 13.27 -0.04 -6.94
C ASN A 350 11.90 0.40 -7.48
N PRO A 351 11.54 0.03 -8.72
CA PRO A 351 10.30 0.51 -9.35
C PRO A 351 9.03 -0.13 -8.77
N TRP A 352 9.13 -1.20 -7.98
CA TRP A 352 7.99 -1.86 -7.33
C TRP A 352 7.69 -1.32 -5.94
N THR A 353 8.73 -0.96 -5.17
CA THR A 353 8.57 -0.50 -3.78
C THR A 353 8.71 1.01 -3.62
N GLY A 354 9.27 1.70 -4.63
CA GLY A 354 9.64 3.11 -4.54
C GLY A 354 10.87 3.38 -3.66
N GLU A 355 11.56 2.32 -3.22
CA GLU A 355 12.73 2.41 -2.36
C GLU A 355 13.96 2.81 -3.17
N GLY A 356 14.61 3.91 -2.78
CA GLY A 356 15.77 4.45 -3.47
C GLY A 356 16.98 4.59 -2.56
N HIS A 357 18.12 4.04 -2.98
CA HIS A 357 19.39 4.08 -2.26
C HIS A 357 20.57 4.29 -3.21
N TRP A 358 21.69 4.72 -2.64
CA TRP A 358 22.98 4.73 -3.33
C TRP A 358 23.47 3.29 -3.56
N ASP A 359 24.22 3.00 -4.63
CA ASP A 359 24.67 1.64 -4.97
C ASP A 359 25.48 1.00 -3.83
N THR A 360 26.28 1.81 -3.13
CA THR A 360 27.01 1.37 -1.94
C THR A 360 26.10 1.02 -0.75
N GLU A 361 24.95 1.65 -0.62
CA GLU A 361 23.94 1.31 0.39
C GLU A 361 23.13 0.07 -0.03
N TRP A 362 22.80 -0.05 -1.32
CA TRP A 362 22.21 -1.26 -1.88
C TRP A 362 23.09 -2.48 -1.63
N THR A 363 24.41 -2.35 -1.75
CA THR A 363 25.35 -3.43 -1.40
C THR A 363 25.14 -3.92 0.04
N VAL A 364 25.02 -3.00 1.01
CA VAL A 364 24.77 -3.34 2.42
C VAL A 364 23.43 -4.05 2.60
N ILE A 365 22.38 -3.56 1.93
CA ILE A 365 21.03 -4.17 1.98
C ILE A 365 21.05 -5.57 1.39
N ILE A 366 21.71 -5.76 0.24
CA ILE A 366 21.79 -7.03 -0.48
C ILE A 366 22.58 -8.05 0.32
N ASP A 367 23.74 -7.68 0.88
CA ASP A 367 24.57 -8.58 1.70
C ASP A 367 23.81 -9.10 2.93
N ALA A 368 22.93 -8.28 3.49
CA ALA A 368 22.08 -8.66 4.62
C ALA A 368 20.82 -9.45 4.22
N ASN A 369 20.44 -9.42 2.93
CA ASN A 369 19.21 -10.01 2.40
C ASN A 369 19.56 -10.90 1.20
N PRO A 370 20.13 -12.10 1.43
CA PRO A 370 20.58 -12.96 0.36
C PRO A 370 19.43 -13.42 -0.53
N MET A 371 19.79 -13.78 -1.76
CA MET A 371 18.88 -14.29 -2.78
C MET A 371 18.03 -15.46 -2.24
N PRO A 372 16.70 -15.46 -2.47
CA PRO A 372 15.86 -16.55 -2.01
C PRO A 372 16.24 -17.89 -2.68
N ALA A 373 16.27 -18.96 -1.89
CA ALA A 373 16.58 -20.31 -2.40
C ALA A 373 15.37 -20.99 -3.10
N THR A 374 14.17 -20.47 -2.90
CA THR A 374 12.94 -21.02 -3.47
C THR A 374 12.59 -20.30 -4.77
N LYS A 375 12.28 -21.08 -5.81
CA LYS A 375 11.75 -20.59 -7.09
C LYS A 375 10.50 -19.72 -6.87
N GLY A 376 10.43 -18.60 -7.59
CA GLY A 376 9.22 -17.79 -7.62
C GLY A 376 8.07 -18.49 -8.34
N THR A 377 6.85 -18.04 -8.08
CA THR A 377 5.60 -18.64 -8.55
C THR A 377 5.02 -17.92 -9.76
N TYR A 378 5.46 -16.70 -10.06
CA TYR A 378 5.07 -15.93 -11.24
C TYR A 378 6.14 -14.89 -11.56
N ASP A 379 6.23 -14.53 -12.84
CA ASP A 379 7.16 -13.50 -13.32
C ASP A 379 6.86 -12.14 -12.69
N GLY A 380 7.92 -11.43 -12.27
CA GLY A 380 7.80 -10.19 -11.51
C GLY A 380 7.41 -10.37 -10.03
N GLN A 381 7.43 -11.59 -9.47
CA GLN A 381 7.21 -11.79 -8.04
C GLN A 381 8.29 -11.08 -7.23
N ILE A 382 7.89 -10.24 -6.26
CA ILE A 382 8.81 -9.60 -5.33
C ILE A 382 9.01 -10.49 -4.10
N SER A 383 10.27 -10.67 -3.73
CA SER A 383 10.68 -11.36 -2.51
C SER A 383 10.15 -10.63 -1.27
N SER A 384 9.95 -11.36 -0.16
CA SER A 384 9.37 -10.79 1.06
C SER A 384 10.19 -9.65 1.69
N ASN A 385 11.48 -9.54 1.35
CA ASN A 385 12.36 -8.46 1.80
C ASN A 385 12.41 -7.27 0.81
N GLY A 386 11.74 -7.37 -0.34
CA GLY A 386 11.68 -6.30 -1.34
C GLY A 386 12.94 -6.14 -2.19
N VAL A 387 13.98 -6.95 -2.00
CA VAL A 387 15.30 -6.79 -2.65
C VAL A 387 15.37 -7.49 -3.99
N TRP A 388 14.70 -8.64 -4.10
CA TRP A 388 14.75 -9.51 -5.28
C TRP A 388 13.40 -9.56 -5.99
N VAL A 389 13.47 -9.62 -7.33
CA VAL A 389 12.35 -9.87 -8.23
C VAL A 389 12.59 -11.18 -8.97
N TRP A 390 11.55 -12.00 -9.10
CA TRP A 390 11.61 -13.26 -9.83
C TRP A 390 11.51 -13.00 -11.32
N ASP A 391 12.50 -13.46 -12.08
CA ASP A 391 12.49 -13.49 -13.54
C ASP A 391 12.06 -14.89 -14.01
N GLY A 392 10.85 -14.97 -14.57
CA GLY A 392 10.27 -16.19 -15.10
C GLY A 392 10.92 -16.68 -16.39
N VAL A 393 11.63 -15.80 -17.12
CA VAL A 393 12.36 -16.13 -18.35
C VAL A 393 13.71 -16.76 -18.02
N LEU A 394 14.43 -16.18 -17.06
CA LEU A 394 15.73 -16.71 -16.60
C LEU A 394 15.59 -17.84 -15.59
N GLU A 395 14.38 -18.02 -15.04
CA GLU A 395 14.10 -18.90 -13.91
C GLU A 395 15.01 -18.62 -12.70
N ASP A 396 15.27 -17.36 -12.41
CA ASP A 396 16.13 -16.93 -11.30
C ASP A 396 15.63 -15.64 -10.64
N TRP A 397 16.16 -15.34 -9.47
CA TRP A 397 15.95 -14.07 -8.79
C TRP A 397 16.97 -13.03 -9.26
N ASP A 398 16.50 -11.84 -9.63
CA ASP A 398 17.35 -10.71 -9.97
C ASP A 398 17.11 -9.54 -8.99
N LEU A 399 18.06 -8.60 -8.94
CA LEU A 399 18.00 -7.43 -8.09
C LEU A 399 16.96 -6.43 -8.60
N CYS A 400 15.98 -6.10 -7.78
CA CYS A 400 14.94 -5.12 -8.13
C CYS A 400 15.54 -3.76 -8.56
N CYS A 401 16.63 -3.34 -7.93
CA CYS A 401 17.25 -2.04 -8.19
C CYS A 401 17.98 -1.95 -9.53
N ASN A 402 18.13 -3.02 -10.30
CA ASN A 402 18.76 -2.98 -11.63
C ASN A 402 17.77 -2.62 -12.75
N TRP A 403 16.47 -2.63 -12.45
CA TRP A 403 15.42 -2.47 -13.44
C TRP A 403 14.84 -1.05 -13.38
N PRO A 404 14.99 -0.23 -14.43
CA PRO A 404 14.49 1.16 -14.45
C PRO A 404 12.97 1.25 -14.66
N ASP A 405 12.33 0.19 -15.17
CA ASP A 405 10.89 0.08 -15.29
C ASP A 405 10.43 -1.39 -15.18
N THR A 406 9.13 -1.60 -14.97
CA THR A 406 8.54 -2.94 -14.83
C THR A 406 8.05 -3.51 -16.15
N SER A 407 8.30 -2.84 -17.29
CA SER A 407 7.80 -3.29 -18.61
C SER A 407 8.48 -4.56 -19.09
N TYR A 408 9.65 -4.87 -18.53
CA TYR A 408 10.39 -6.09 -18.78
C TYR A 408 9.65 -7.38 -18.35
N PHE A 409 8.74 -7.29 -17.39
CA PHE A 409 8.04 -8.43 -16.77
C PHE A 409 6.58 -8.59 -17.24
N GLN A 410 6.23 -8.04 -18.42
CA GLN A 410 4.87 -8.06 -18.99
C GLN A 410 4.63 -9.19 -19.99
#